data_AF-A0A395JPX0-F1
#
_entry.id   AF-A0A395JPX0-F1
#
_cell.length_a   1.000
_cell.length_b   1.000
_cell.length_c   1.000
_cell.angle_alpha   90.00
_cell.angle_beta   90.00
_cell.angle_gamma   90.00
#
_symmetry.space_group_name_H-M   'P 1'
#
loop_
_entity.id
_entity.type
_entity.pdbx_description
1 polymer ?
#
loop_
_entity_poly.entity_id
_entity_poly.type
_entity_poly.pdbx_seq_one_letter_code
_entity_poly.pdbx_strand_id
1 'polypeptide(L)'
;MNKLLVVFGFTALFGSMAHADMSDSIGQMCEKMKTCAVGKMVEEGDIPPEMIDSMSGMFDGMCKQMLAEHTRAIGNAGLEGKAQSCVDSMLDSSCDELMESQGNFQSPACTEFTEAAEKAGLDTKQ
;
A
#
# COMPACT_ATOMS: atom_id res chain seq x y z
N MET A 1 46.54 9.68 -37.81
CA MET A 1 47.33 9.74 -36.57
C MET A 1 46.41 10.07 -35.42
N ASN A 2 46.16 9.04 -34.60
CA ASN A 2 45.78 9.00 -33.19
C ASN A 2 45.36 10.31 -32.48
N LYS A 3 44.16 10.30 -31.87
CA LYS A 3 44.02 10.33 -30.40
C LYS A 3 42.57 10.09 -29.97
N LEU A 4 42.36 8.95 -29.30
CA LEU A 4 41.27 8.72 -28.36
C LEU A 4 41.23 9.83 -27.31
N LEU A 5 40.05 10.36 -27.02
CA LEU A 5 39.71 10.88 -25.70
C LEU A 5 38.28 10.43 -25.36
N VAL A 6 38.21 9.44 -24.48
CA VAL A 6 37.00 9.03 -23.75
C VAL A 6 36.77 10.09 -22.68
N VAL A 7 35.60 10.74 -22.69
CA VAL A 7 35.07 11.41 -21.50
C VAL A 7 33.72 10.78 -21.21
N PHE A 8 33.72 9.99 -20.12
CA PHE A 8 32.53 9.58 -19.40
C PHE A 8 31.75 10.83 -18.97
N GLY A 9 30.60 11.05 -19.58
CA GLY A 9 29.63 12.06 -19.17
C GLY A 9 28.30 11.38 -18.92
N PHE A 10 28.20 10.61 -17.83
CA PHE A 10 26.94 10.07 -17.32
C PHE A 10 26.17 11.24 -16.70
N THR A 11 25.58 12.10 -17.54
CA THR A 11 24.62 13.10 -17.07
C THR A 11 23.39 12.35 -16.60
N ALA A 12 23.29 12.25 -15.27
CA ALA A 12 22.18 11.68 -14.54
C ALA A 12 20.85 12.19 -15.12
N LEU A 13 20.08 11.24 -15.67
CA LEU A 13 18.64 11.32 -15.71
C LEU A 13 18.18 11.34 -14.25
N PHE A 14 18.12 12.53 -13.65
CA PHE A 14 17.27 12.76 -12.50
C PHE A 14 15.83 12.64 -13.01
N GLY A 15 15.37 11.40 -13.16
CA GLY A 15 13.95 11.12 -13.18
C GLY A 15 13.42 11.62 -11.86
N SER A 16 12.66 12.72 -11.90
CA SER A 16 11.73 13.04 -10.83
C SER A 16 10.86 11.81 -10.67
N MET A 17 11.15 11.00 -9.64
CA MET A 17 10.21 10.00 -9.18
C MET A 17 8.97 10.81 -8.85
N ALA A 18 7.93 10.66 -9.66
CA ALA A 18 6.61 11.12 -9.29
C ALA A 18 6.33 10.47 -7.94
N HIS A 19 6.35 11.26 -6.87
CA HIS A 19 5.70 10.88 -5.63
C HIS A 19 4.24 10.75 -6.01
N ALA A 20 3.80 9.53 -6.35
CA ALA A 20 2.39 9.23 -6.36
C ALA A 20 1.90 9.51 -4.93
N ASP A 21 0.81 10.27 -4.85
CA ASP A 21 0.31 10.76 -3.60
C ASP A 21 -0.18 9.54 -2.80
N MET A 22 0.51 9.21 -1.71
CA MET A 22 0.21 8.04 -0.88
C MET A 22 -1.25 8.05 -0.39
N SER A 23 -1.88 9.23 -0.32
CA SER A 23 -3.30 9.38 0.00
C SER A 23 -4.23 8.72 -1.02
N ASP A 24 -3.85 8.69 -2.31
CA ASP A 24 -4.64 8.08 -3.38
C ASP A 24 -4.58 6.55 -3.30
N SER A 25 -3.38 5.98 -3.14
CA SER A 25 -3.19 4.53 -2.91
C SER A 25 -3.90 4.03 -1.64
N ILE A 26 -3.94 4.86 -0.59
CA ILE A 26 -4.69 4.58 0.64
C ILE A 26 -6.20 4.51 0.37
N GLY A 27 -6.74 5.47 -0.39
CA GLY A 27 -8.15 5.47 -0.78
C GLY A 27 -8.51 4.21 -1.57
N GLN A 28 -7.68 3.85 -2.55
CA GLN A 28 -7.86 2.64 -3.35
C GLN A 28 -7.80 1.37 -2.49
N MET A 29 -6.90 1.33 -1.51
CA MET A 29 -6.76 0.18 -0.60
C MET A 29 -7.98 0.02 0.30
N CYS A 30 -8.52 1.13 0.81
CA CYS A 30 -9.76 1.13 1.57
C CYS A 30 -10.94 0.59 0.75
N GLU A 31 -11.10 1.06 -0.49
CA GLU A 31 -12.14 0.61 -1.40
C GLU A 31 -12.01 -0.89 -1.73
N LYS A 32 -10.77 -1.36 -1.93
CA LYS A 32 -10.50 -2.78 -2.18
C LYS A 32 -10.86 -3.63 -0.96
N MET A 33 -10.37 -3.30 0.23
CA MET A 33 -10.69 -4.05 1.45
C MET A 33 -12.19 -4.08 1.72
N LYS A 34 -12.88 -2.94 1.54
CA LYS A 34 -14.34 -2.85 1.64
C LYS A 34 -15.03 -3.79 0.66
N THR A 35 -14.65 -3.73 -0.61
CA THR A 35 -15.24 -4.57 -1.66
C THR A 35 -15.03 -6.06 -1.38
N CYS A 36 -13.83 -6.44 -0.93
CA CYS A 36 -13.52 -7.82 -0.58
C CYS A 36 -14.31 -8.30 0.65
N ALA A 37 -14.38 -7.50 1.71
CA ALA A 37 -15.12 -7.84 2.93
C ALA A 37 -16.63 -7.96 2.68
N VAL A 38 -17.23 -6.96 2.01
CA VAL A 38 -18.65 -6.97 1.65
C VAL A 38 -18.96 -8.14 0.70
N GLY A 39 -18.09 -8.38 -0.30
CA GLY A 39 -18.25 -9.48 -1.24
C GLY A 39 -18.33 -10.84 -0.53
N LYS A 40 -17.43 -11.11 0.42
CA LYS A 40 -17.46 -12.34 1.23
C LYS A 40 -18.71 -12.44 2.09
N MET A 41 -19.08 -11.38 2.80
CA MET A 41 -20.28 -11.34 3.64
C MET A 41 -21.58 -11.59 2.84
N VAL A 42 -21.66 -11.09 1.60
CA VAL A 42 -22.79 -11.34 0.70
C VAL A 42 -22.79 -12.79 0.19
N GLU A 43 -21.62 -13.33 -0.15
CA GLU A 43 -21.46 -14.73 -0.60
C GLU A 43 -21.86 -15.72 0.52
N GLU A 44 -21.50 -15.42 1.76
CA GLU A 44 -21.82 -16.22 2.94
C GLU A 44 -23.27 -16.03 3.44
N GLY A 45 -23.97 -15.01 2.91
CA GLY A 45 -25.36 -14.70 3.28
C GLY A 45 -25.51 -14.04 4.65
N ASP A 46 -24.41 -13.52 5.21
CA ASP A 46 -24.38 -12.90 6.53
C ASP A 46 -25.12 -11.56 6.57
N ILE A 47 -25.25 -10.89 5.42
CA ILE A 47 -25.71 -9.51 5.35
C ILE A 47 -26.72 -9.32 4.21
N PRO A 48 -27.95 -8.84 4.52
CA PRO A 48 -28.92 -8.56 3.48
C PRO A 48 -28.48 -7.34 2.64
N PRO A 49 -28.82 -7.31 1.33
CA PRO A 49 -28.36 -6.25 0.42
C PRO A 49 -28.69 -4.83 0.89
N GLU A 50 -29.79 -4.65 1.62
CA GLU A 50 -30.19 -3.35 2.18
C GLU A 50 -29.21 -2.77 3.22
N MET A 51 -28.36 -3.61 3.82
CA MET A 51 -27.41 -3.19 4.85
C MET A 51 -26.02 -2.87 4.29
N ILE A 52 -25.74 -3.21 3.02
CA ILE A 52 -24.43 -3.04 2.38
C ILE A 52 -23.98 -1.57 2.40
N ASP A 53 -24.86 -0.63 2.04
CA ASP A 53 -24.53 0.79 1.96
C ASP A 53 -24.23 1.38 3.34
N SER A 54 -24.95 0.92 4.38
CA SER A 54 -24.73 1.38 5.76
C SER A 54 -23.38 0.89 6.30
N MET A 55 -22.97 -0.34 5.95
CA MET A 55 -21.69 -0.91 6.35
C MET A 55 -20.52 -0.31 5.58
N SER A 56 -20.72 -0.02 4.29
CA SER A 56 -19.72 0.59 3.42
C SER A 56 -19.21 1.91 3.99
N GLY A 57 -20.10 2.77 4.48
CA GLY A 57 -19.71 4.04 5.11
C GLY A 57 -18.93 3.87 6.42
N MET A 58 -19.17 2.79 7.16
CA MET A 58 -18.42 2.47 8.39
C MET A 58 -16.99 2.04 8.09
N PHE A 59 -16.79 1.20 7.06
CA PHE A 59 -15.46 0.77 6.61
C PHE A 59 -14.60 1.94 6.12
N ASP A 60 -15.18 2.87 5.37
CA ASP A 60 -14.45 4.05 4.87
C ASP A 60 -13.92 4.93 6.02
N GLY A 61 -14.70 5.08 7.09
CA GLY A 61 -14.31 5.82 8.29
C GLY A 61 -13.16 5.14 9.05
N MET A 62 -13.29 3.83 9.29
CA MET A 62 -12.26 3.05 10.00
C MET A 62 -10.94 2.99 9.21
N CYS A 63 -11.02 2.79 7.90
CA CYS A 63 -9.84 2.66 7.07
C CYS A 63 -9.02 3.94 7.00
N LYS A 64 -9.68 5.10 6.82
CA LYS A 64 -9.01 6.41 6.83
C LYS A 64 -8.32 6.68 8.16
N GLN A 65 -8.95 6.32 9.27
CA GLN A 65 -8.36 6.51 10.60
C GLN A 65 -7.12 5.63 10.82
N MET A 66 -7.18 4.34 10.46
CA MET A 66 -6.04 3.44 10.61
C MET A 66 -4.83 3.89 9.79
N LEU A 67 -5.07 4.32 8.55
CA LEU A 67 -3.98 4.68 7.63
C LEU A 67 -3.39 6.07 7.91
N ALA A 68 -4.19 7.00 8.47
CA ALA A 68 -3.72 8.34 8.86
C ALA A 68 -2.67 8.30 9.97
N GLU A 69 -2.80 7.39 10.94
CA GLU A 69 -1.83 7.25 12.04
C GLU A 69 -0.47 6.74 11.53
N HIS A 70 -0.47 5.89 10.50
CA HIS A 70 0.74 5.24 10.01
C HIS A 70 1.48 6.09 8.96
N THR A 71 0.76 6.88 8.17
CA THR A 71 1.34 7.75 7.13
C THR A 71 2.35 8.75 7.68
N ARG A 72 2.08 9.32 8.86
CA ARG A 72 3.00 10.28 9.48
C ARG A 72 4.33 9.64 9.89
N ALA A 73 4.28 8.45 10.47
CA ALA A 73 5.48 7.72 10.90
C ALA A 73 6.31 7.25 9.69
N ILE A 74 5.64 6.76 8.64
CA ILE A 74 6.25 6.34 7.37
C ILE A 74 6.93 7.54 6.68
N GLY A 75 6.28 8.69 6.62
CA GLY A 75 6.84 9.92 6.05
C GLY A 75 8.06 10.41 6.82
N ASN A 76 8.00 10.44 8.16
CA ASN A 76 9.16 10.82 8.99
C ASN A 76 10.37 9.90 8.80
N ALA A 77 10.14 8.61 8.50
CA ALA A 77 11.18 7.64 8.23
C ALA A 77 11.67 7.63 6.76
N GLY A 78 11.04 8.42 5.87
CA GLY A 78 11.36 8.45 4.44
C GLY A 78 11.03 7.13 3.72
N LEU A 79 10.02 6.41 4.19
CA LEU A 79 9.64 5.08 3.70
C LEU A 79 8.45 5.10 2.74
N GLU A 80 7.97 6.27 2.33
CA GLU A 80 6.75 6.45 1.54
C GLU A 80 6.76 5.62 0.25
N GLY A 81 7.87 5.64 -0.50
CA GLY A 81 7.98 4.86 -1.73
C GLY A 81 7.95 3.35 -1.51
N LYS A 82 8.51 2.86 -0.40
CA LYS A 82 8.46 1.42 -0.05
C LYS A 82 7.07 1.02 0.42
N ALA A 83 6.43 1.87 1.23
CA ALA A 83 5.06 1.67 1.66
C ALA A 83 4.10 1.64 0.47
N GLN A 84 4.27 2.55 -0.48
CA GLN A 84 3.45 2.61 -1.69
C GLN A 84 3.62 1.35 -2.54
N SER A 85 4.85 0.88 -2.80
CA SER A 85 5.06 -0.36 -3.54
C SER A 85 4.41 -1.59 -2.88
N CYS A 86 4.39 -1.63 -1.55
CA CYS A 86 3.66 -2.67 -0.81
C CYS A 86 2.14 -2.55 -1.04
N VAL A 87 1.58 -1.36 -0.89
CA VAL A 87 0.14 -1.10 -1.13
C VAL A 87 -0.25 -1.44 -2.57
N ASP A 88 0.56 -1.04 -3.56
CA ASP A 88 0.30 -1.34 -4.98
C ASP A 88 0.30 -2.87 -5.23
N SER A 89 1.19 -3.62 -4.57
CA SER A 89 1.19 -5.09 -4.64
C SER A 89 -0.08 -5.71 -4.03
N MET A 90 -0.58 -5.13 -2.94
CA MET A 90 -1.84 -5.55 -2.32
C MET A 90 -3.03 -5.21 -3.22
N LEU A 91 -3.01 -4.04 -3.88
CA LEU A 91 -4.03 -3.61 -4.82
C LEU A 91 -4.14 -4.51 -6.05
N ASP A 92 -3.03 -5.12 -6.47
CA ASP A 92 -3.02 -6.07 -7.60
C ASP A 92 -3.46 -7.49 -7.23
N SER A 93 -3.59 -7.80 -5.93
CA SER A 93 -3.92 -9.14 -5.45
C SER A 93 -5.41 -9.45 -5.51
N SER A 94 -5.79 -10.74 -5.50
CA SER A 94 -7.20 -11.14 -5.40
C SER A 94 -7.78 -10.87 -4.01
N CYS A 95 -9.11 -10.85 -3.89
CA CYS A 95 -9.76 -10.72 -2.58
C CYS A 95 -9.49 -11.91 -1.67
N ASP A 96 -9.38 -13.13 -2.21
CA ASP A 96 -9.06 -14.30 -1.41
C ASP A 96 -7.65 -14.18 -0.82
N GLU A 97 -6.65 -13.86 -1.65
CA GLU A 97 -5.27 -13.64 -1.18
C GLU A 97 -5.18 -12.53 -0.14
N LEU A 98 -5.91 -11.43 -0.35
CA LEU A 98 -5.91 -10.31 0.58
C LEU A 98 -6.60 -10.64 1.91
N MET A 99 -7.75 -11.33 1.87
CA MET A 99 -8.53 -11.64 3.07
C MET A 99 -7.96 -12.81 3.87
N GLU A 100 -7.40 -13.83 3.21
CA GLU A 100 -6.75 -14.97 3.86
C GLU A 100 -5.44 -14.57 4.55
N SER A 101 -4.82 -13.48 4.11
CA SER A 101 -3.56 -13.00 4.68
C SER A 101 -3.65 -12.55 6.14
N GLN A 102 -4.85 -12.30 6.68
CA GLN A 102 -5.08 -11.87 8.07
C GLN A 102 -4.10 -10.76 8.53
N GLY A 103 -3.86 -9.77 7.68
CA GLY A 103 -2.94 -8.66 7.97
C GLY A 103 -1.45 -8.95 7.72
N ASN A 104 -1.09 -10.16 7.30
CA ASN A 104 0.27 -10.57 6.95
C ASN A 104 0.40 -10.85 5.44
N PHE A 105 -0.02 -9.88 4.62
CA PHE A 105 0.15 -9.99 3.18
C PHE A 105 1.64 -10.10 2.82
N GLN A 106 2.01 -11.20 2.16
CA GLN A 106 3.40 -11.49 1.82
C GLN A 106 3.64 -11.23 0.33
N SER A 107 4.28 -10.10 0.06
CA SER A 107 4.90 -9.82 -1.24
C SER A 107 6.33 -9.35 -1.04
N PRO A 108 7.20 -9.46 -2.05
CA PRO A 108 8.56 -8.93 -1.97
C PRO A 108 8.58 -7.43 -1.57
N ALA A 109 7.65 -6.64 -2.12
CA ALA A 109 7.55 -5.22 -1.82
C ALA A 109 7.15 -4.96 -0.35
N CYS A 110 6.23 -5.75 0.20
CA CYS A 110 5.83 -5.64 1.60
C CYS A 110 6.91 -6.14 2.56
N THR A 111 7.68 -7.18 2.19
CA THR A 111 8.85 -7.61 2.96
C THR A 111 9.90 -6.50 3.02
N GLU A 112 10.22 -5.88 1.89
CA GLU A 112 11.17 -4.76 1.86
C GLU A 112 10.72 -3.56 2.69
N PHE A 113 9.42 -3.24 2.66
CA PHE A 113 8.87 -2.18 3.50
C PHE A 113 8.98 -2.53 4.98
N THR A 114 8.54 -3.72 5.39
CA THR A 114 8.58 -4.20 6.78
C THR A 114 10.00 -4.20 7.32
N GLU A 115 10.98 -4.74 6.58
CA GLU A 115 12.38 -4.71 7.01
C GLU A 115 12.94 -3.29 7.15
N ALA A 116 12.54 -2.37 6.28
CA ALA A 116 12.97 -0.98 6.35
C ALA A 116 12.32 -0.24 7.51
N ALA A 117 11.05 -0.54 7.79
CA ALA A 117 10.30 0.01 8.92
C ALA A 117 10.86 -0.48 10.26
N GLU A 118 11.15 -1.78 10.39
CA GLU A 118 11.81 -2.36 11.57
C GLU A 118 13.18 -1.70 11.82
N LYS A 119 13.98 -1.49 10.77
CA LYS A 119 15.27 -0.76 10.85
C LYS A 119 15.12 0.70 11.27
N ALA A 120 14.00 1.32 10.92
CA ALA A 120 13.65 2.69 11.32
C ALA A 120 13.03 2.77 12.74
N GLY A 121 12.85 1.63 13.41
CA GLY A 121 12.23 1.56 14.74
C GLY A 121 10.70 1.74 14.71
N LEU A 122 10.08 1.55 13.55
CA LEU A 122 8.62 1.50 13.42
C LEU A 122 8.15 0.07 13.70
N ASP A 123 7.17 -0.08 14.57
CA ASP A 123 6.52 -1.37 14.79
C ASP A 123 5.46 -1.59 13.70
N THR A 124 5.70 -2.54 12.82
CA THR A 124 4.78 -2.94 11.75
C THR A 124 4.04 -4.24 12.06
N LYS A 125 4.14 -4.74 13.31
CA LYS A 125 3.50 -5.99 13.75
C LYS A 125 2.41 -5.67 14.77
N GLN A 126 1.23 -5.29 14.28
CA GLN A 126 0.01 -5.30 15.08
C GLN A 126 -1.03 -6.22 14.48
#